data_AF-A0A552WZ07-F1
#
_entry.id   AF-A0A552WZ07-F1
#
_cell.length_a   1.000
_cell.length_b   1.000
_cell.length_c   1.000
_cell.angle_alpha   90.00
_cell.angle_beta   90.00
_cell.angle_gamma   90.00
#
_symmetry.space_group_name_H-M   'P 1'
#
loop_
_entity.id
_entity.type
_entity.pdbx_description
1 polymer ?
#
loop_
_entity_poly.entity_id
_entity_poly.type
_entity_poly.pdbx_seq_one_letter_code
_entity_poly.pdbx_strand_id
1 'polypeptide(L)'
;MDFDLKSISVTVVIVTLASSGLYGFYMKNKSRALIDQTTGYSHVVECLNLLKSHDSEKISAFLNALPHKQKELEKSDAIMTATATTFSGELRISGMGQPLSKCAHLLMEHKERMKR
;
A
#
# COMPACT_ATOMS: atom_id res chain seq x y z
N MET A 1 40.66 25.20 -1.43
CA MET A 1 39.29 24.85 -0.99
C MET A 1 38.86 23.67 -1.82
N ASP A 2 39.01 22.46 -1.29
CA ASP A 2 38.48 21.25 -1.91
C ASP A 2 36.96 21.27 -1.80
N PHE A 3 36.30 21.59 -2.91
CA PHE A 3 34.86 21.42 -3.02
C PHE A 3 34.60 19.92 -3.16
N ASP A 4 34.10 19.32 -2.09
CA ASP A 4 33.74 17.91 -2.02
C ASP A 4 32.60 17.62 -3.01
N LEU A 5 32.97 17.17 -4.22
CA LEU A 5 32.06 16.85 -5.32
C LEU A 5 31.04 15.75 -4.97
N LYS A 6 31.22 15.03 -3.86
CA LYS A 6 30.26 14.03 -3.38
C LYS A 6 29.05 14.65 -2.69
N SER A 7 29.14 15.87 -2.18
CA SER A 7 28.02 16.55 -1.54
C SER A 7 27.09 17.23 -2.55
N ILE A 8 27.65 17.73 -3.66
CA ILE A 8 26.88 18.46 -4.69
C ILE A 8 25.99 17.52 -5.52
N SER A 9 26.40 16.25 -5.70
CA SER A 9 25.61 15.29 -6.48
C SER A 9 24.29 14.90 -5.83
N VAL A 10 24.17 14.93 -4.50
CA VAL A 10 22.90 14.65 -3.81
C VAL A 10 21.95 15.85 -3.89
N THR A 11 22.47 17.08 -3.80
CA THR A 11 21.64 18.30 -3.85
C THR A 11 21.19 18.63 -5.27
N VAL A 12 22.03 18.40 -6.29
CA VAL A 12 21.69 18.70 -7.69
C VAL A 12 20.65 17.72 -8.25
N VAL A 13 20.64 16.47 -7.80
CA VAL A 13 19.58 15.51 -8.19
C VAL A 13 18.22 15.97 -7.66
N ILE A 14 18.15 16.56 -6.46
CA ILE A 14 16.90 17.04 -5.89
C ILE A 14 16.40 18.30 -6.61
N VAL A 15 17.30 19.20 -7.03
CA VAL A 15 16.93 20.46 -7.72
C VAL A 15 16.58 20.25 -9.21
N THR A 16 17.21 19.30 -9.90
CA THR A 16 16.87 18.99 -11.31
C THR A 16 15.61 18.13 -11.48
N LEU A 17 15.17 17.42 -10.45
CA LEU A 17 13.91 16.66 -10.50
C LEU A 17 12.67 17.56 -10.57
N ALA A 18 12.77 18.82 -10.15
CA ALA A 18 11.65 19.76 -10.14
C ALA A 18 11.22 20.26 -11.54
N SER A 19 12.04 20.10 -12.59
CA SER A 19 11.81 20.77 -13.89
C SER A 19 11.50 19.87 -15.10
N SER A 20 11.47 18.53 -15.00
CA SER A 20 11.34 17.69 -16.21
C SER A 20 10.61 16.34 -16.01
N GLY A 21 9.30 16.37 -15.75
CA GLY A 21 8.41 15.20 -15.93
C GLY A 21 8.50 14.06 -14.88
N LEU A 22 9.66 13.84 -14.27
CA LEU A 22 9.88 12.86 -13.20
C LEU A 22 9.12 13.23 -11.92
N TYR A 23 9.11 14.51 -11.52
CA TYR A 23 8.27 14.97 -10.41
C TYR A 23 6.77 14.81 -10.70
N GLY A 24 6.34 15.03 -11.94
CA GLY A 24 4.96 14.79 -12.37
C GLY A 24 4.58 13.31 -12.33
N PHE A 25 5.46 12.43 -12.81
CA PHE A 25 5.31 10.98 -12.72
C PHE A 25 5.29 10.50 -11.26
N TYR A 26 6.20 11.02 -10.43
CA TYR A 26 6.25 10.77 -9.00
C TYR A 26 4.96 11.18 -8.30
N MET A 27 4.51 12.42 -8.50
CA MET A 27 3.27 12.93 -7.89
C MET A 27 2.03 12.16 -8.38
N LYS A 28 1.98 11.79 -9.67
CA LYS A 28 0.88 11.00 -10.23
C LYS A 28 0.81 9.60 -9.62
N ASN A 29 1.94 8.92 -9.52
CA ASN A 29 2.00 7.56 -8.94
C ASN A 29 1.78 7.58 -7.44
N LYS A 30 2.28 8.60 -6.73
CA LYS A 30 2.01 8.80 -5.30
C LYS A 30 0.52 9.10 -5.05
N SER A 31 -0.09 9.94 -5.88
CA SER A 31 -1.53 10.24 -5.80
C SER A 31 -2.39 9.00 -6.04
N ARG A 32 -2.07 8.22 -7.09
CA ARG A 32 -2.73 6.92 -7.33
C ARG A 32 -2.51 5.95 -6.16
N ALA A 33 -1.28 5.84 -5.67
CA ALA A 33 -0.98 5.00 -4.52
C ALA A 33 -1.81 5.41 -3.28
N LEU A 34 -1.93 6.70 -2.99
CA LEU A 34 -2.78 7.20 -1.88
C LEU A 34 -4.27 6.83 -2.05
N ILE A 35 -4.80 6.91 -3.26
CA ILE A 35 -6.17 6.47 -3.57
C ILE A 35 -6.30 4.97 -3.33
N ASP A 36 -5.34 4.18 -3.79
CA ASP A 36 -5.31 2.73 -3.59
C ASP A 36 -5.17 2.37 -2.09
N GLN A 37 -4.41 3.14 -1.31
CA GLN A 37 -4.30 2.98 0.15
C GLN A 37 -5.62 3.28 0.86
N THR A 38 -6.34 4.31 0.42
CA THR A 38 -7.68 4.64 0.97
C THR A 38 -8.68 3.52 0.66
N THR A 39 -8.59 2.95 -0.54
CA THR A 39 -9.37 1.79 -0.95
C THR A 39 -8.99 0.55 -0.13
N GLY A 40 -7.70 0.34 0.13
CA GLY A 40 -7.20 -0.73 1.00
C GLY A 40 -7.69 -0.61 2.44
N TYR A 41 -7.66 0.60 3.00
CA TYR A 41 -8.23 0.85 4.32
C TYR A 41 -9.71 0.48 4.36
N SER A 42 -10.46 0.87 3.33
CA SER A 42 -11.89 0.52 3.21
C SER A 42 -12.10 -1.00 3.17
N HIS A 43 -11.25 -1.75 2.47
CA HIS A 43 -11.30 -3.21 2.45
C HIS A 43 -10.88 -3.87 3.76
N VAL A 44 -9.95 -3.28 4.51
CA VAL A 44 -9.63 -3.73 5.87
C VAL A 44 -10.85 -3.57 6.76
N VAL A 45 -11.52 -2.43 6.73
CA VAL A 45 -12.75 -2.17 7.51
C VAL A 45 -13.88 -3.12 7.09
N GLU A 46 -14.07 -3.33 5.79
CA GLU A 46 -15.05 -4.29 5.26
C GLU A 46 -14.75 -5.71 5.76
N CYS A 47 -13.49 -6.15 5.70
CA CYS A 47 -13.07 -7.44 6.22
C CYS A 47 -13.33 -7.58 7.73
N LEU A 48 -12.99 -6.56 8.53
CA LEU A 48 -13.25 -6.55 9.97
C LEU A 48 -14.74 -6.59 10.30
N ASN A 49 -15.58 -5.96 9.49
CA ASN A 49 -17.03 -6.04 9.63
C ASN A 49 -17.54 -7.43 9.27
N LEU A 50 -16.99 -8.06 8.23
CA LEU A 50 -17.33 -9.43 7.83
C LEU A 50 -16.90 -10.47 8.87
N LEU A 51 -15.83 -10.24 9.63
CA LEU A 51 -15.45 -11.10 10.76
C LEU A 51 -16.51 -11.15 11.86
N LYS A 52 -17.36 -10.12 11.98
CA LYS A 52 -18.48 -10.08 12.91
C LYS A 52 -19.77 -10.62 12.29
N SER A 53 -19.78 -10.84 10.97
CA SER A 53 -20.93 -11.34 10.23
C SER A 53 -21.04 -12.86 10.34
N HIS A 54 -22.27 -13.37 10.23
CA HIS A 54 -22.58 -14.80 10.07
C HIS A 54 -23.02 -15.12 8.64
N ASP A 55 -22.95 -14.14 7.75
CA ASP A 55 -23.35 -14.24 6.34
C ASP A 55 -22.21 -14.86 5.52
N SER A 56 -22.28 -16.18 5.35
CA SER A 56 -21.26 -16.95 4.63
C SER A 56 -21.16 -16.61 3.14
N GLU A 57 -22.24 -16.09 2.54
CA GLU A 57 -22.27 -15.69 1.13
C GLU A 57 -21.47 -14.41 0.93
N LYS A 58 -21.72 -13.38 1.75
CA LYS A 58 -20.93 -12.12 1.71
C LYS A 58 -19.45 -12.36 1.98
N ILE A 59 -19.13 -13.24 2.93
CA ILE A 59 -17.75 -13.60 3.23
C ILE A 59 -17.10 -14.28 2.01
N SER A 60 -17.81 -15.17 1.33
CA SER A 60 -17.31 -15.84 0.11
C SER A 60 -17.10 -14.86 -1.04
N ALA A 61 -18.06 -13.96 -1.26
CA ALA A 61 -17.96 -12.93 -2.30
C ALA A 61 -16.74 -12.02 -2.07
N PHE A 62 -16.53 -11.59 -0.82
CA PHE A 62 -15.37 -10.79 -0.45
C PHE A 62 -14.05 -11.53 -0.69
N LEU A 63 -13.92 -12.76 -0.19
CA LEU A 63 -12.71 -13.58 -0.35
C LEU A 63 -12.39 -13.88 -1.82
N ASN A 64 -13.40 -14.05 -2.67
CA ASN A 64 -13.20 -14.29 -4.11
C ASN A 64 -12.73 -13.02 -4.85
N ALA A 65 -13.19 -11.84 -4.44
CA ALA A 65 -12.79 -10.56 -5.04
C ALA A 65 -11.42 -10.06 -4.52
N LEU A 66 -10.96 -10.60 -3.39
CA LEU A 66 -9.78 -10.12 -2.68
C LEU A 66 -8.45 -10.24 -3.45
N PRO A 67 -8.11 -11.35 -4.15
CA PRO A 67 -6.80 -11.53 -4.76
C PRO A 67 -6.47 -10.44 -5.79
N HIS A 68 -7.46 -10.02 -6.57
CA HIS A 68 -7.31 -8.93 -7.53
C HIS A 68 -7.02 -7.60 -6.81
N LYS A 69 -7.73 -7.32 -5.72
CA LYS A 69 -7.58 -6.09 -4.94
C LYS A 69 -6.24 -6.04 -4.21
N GLN A 70 -5.80 -7.18 -3.70
CA GLN A 70 -4.54 -7.31 -2.98
C GLN A 70 -3.34 -7.05 -3.89
N LYS A 71 -3.37 -7.51 -5.14
CA LYS A 71 -2.30 -7.23 -6.11
C LYS A 71 -2.13 -5.74 -6.43
N GLU A 72 -3.22 -5.00 -6.55
CA GLU A 72 -3.15 -3.55 -6.78
C GLU A 72 -2.68 -2.80 -5.52
N LEU A 73 -3.10 -3.27 -4.35
CA LEU A 73 -2.62 -2.76 -3.06
C LEU A 73 -1.12 -2.98 -2.84
N GLU A 74 -0.58 -4.15 -3.17
CA GLU A 74 0.85 -4.45 -3.03
C GLU A 74 1.72 -3.51 -3.89
N LYS A 75 1.26 -3.16 -5.10
CA LYS A 75 1.94 -2.16 -5.93
C LYS A 75 1.94 -0.79 -5.27
N SER A 76 0.82 -0.39 -4.68
CA SER A 76 0.70 0.86 -3.95
C SER A 76 1.57 0.87 -2.69
N ASP A 77 1.58 -0.22 -1.92
CA ASP A 77 2.42 -0.42 -0.73
C ASP A 77 3.91 -0.28 -1.08
N ALA A 78 4.35 -0.80 -2.23
CA ALA A 78 5.73 -0.65 -2.70
C ALA A 78 6.06 0.83 -2.99
N ILE A 79 5.17 1.57 -3.64
CA ILE A 79 5.34 3.02 -3.91
C ILE A 79 5.37 3.82 -2.61
N MET A 80 4.49 3.51 -1.66
CA MET A 80 4.42 4.16 -0.36
C MET A 80 5.65 3.86 0.50
N THR A 81 6.10 2.61 0.50
CA THR A 81 7.33 2.17 1.20
C THR A 81 8.56 2.86 0.61
N ALA A 82 8.70 2.88 -0.72
CA ALA A 82 9.81 3.59 -1.38
C ALA A 82 9.78 5.09 -1.08
N THR A 83 8.58 5.69 -1.05
CA THR A 83 8.39 7.10 -0.70
C THR A 83 8.79 7.38 0.75
N ALA A 84 8.27 6.60 1.70
CA ALA A 84 8.56 6.74 3.12
C ALA A 84 10.05 6.51 3.42
N THR A 85 10.66 5.54 2.73
CA THR A 85 12.09 5.24 2.85
C THR A 85 12.96 6.38 2.34
N THR A 86 12.62 6.94 1.17
CA THR A 86 13.33 8.09 0.60
C THR A 86 13.30 9.30 1.54
N PHE A 87 12.15 9.59 2.17
CA PHE A 87 12.03 10.75 3.07
C PHE A 87 12.65 10.53 4.44
N SER A 88 12.60 9.31 4.98
CA SER A 88 13.13 9.02 6.32
C SER A 88 14.60 8.63 6.32
N GLY A 89 15.15 8.21 5.17
CA GLY A 89 16.50 7.65 5.08
C GLY A 89 16.60 6.20 5.58
N GLU A 90 15.50 5.60 6.04
CA GLU A 90 15.44 4.24 6.60
C GLU A 90 14.31 3.43 5.97
N LEU A 91 14.45 2.11 5.87
CA LEU A 91 13.40 1.26 5.30
C LEU A 91 12.13 1.32 6.17
N ARG A 92 11.07 1.95 5.64
CA ARG A 92 9.77 2.06 6.31
C ARG A 92 8.68 1.41 5.47
N ILE A 93 8.36 0.16 5.81
CA ILE A 93 7.24 -0.57 5.22
C ILE A 93 5.96 0.20 5.54
N SER A 94 5.23 0.59 4.49
CA SER A 94 4.02 1.40 4.60
C SER A 94 2.96 0.89 3.65
N GLY A 95 1.75 0.68 4.15
CA GLY A 95 0.58 0.36 3.34
C GLY A 95 -0.44 -0.55 4.01
N MET A 96 -1.52 -0.84 3.29
CA MET A 96 -2.69 -1.58 3.78
C MET A 96 -2.76 -3.04 3.28
N GLY A 97 -1.87 -3.46 2.38
CA GLY A 97 -1.83 -4.83 1.86
C GLY A 97 -1.60 -5.88 2.94
N GLN A 98 -0.61 -5.68 3.82
CA GLN A 98 -0.36 -6.61 4.94
C GLN A 98 -1.53 -6.70 5.95
N PRO A 99 -2.08 -5.57 6.46
CA PRO A 99 -3.29 -5.60 7.29
C PRO A 99 -4.46 -6.36 6.63
N LEU A 100 -4.70 -6.10 5.34
CA LEU A 100 -5.76 -6.76 4.59
C LEU A 100 -5.52 -8.27 4.47
N SER A 101 -4.30 -8.68 4.15
CA SER A 101 -3.93 -10.09 4.04
C SER A 101 -4.13 -10.85 5.36
N LYS A 102 -3.76 -10.23 6.48
CA LYS A 102 -3.98 -10.81 7.82
C LYS A 102 -5.47 -10.95 8.13
N CYS A 103 -6.25 -9.90 7.84
CA CYS A 103 -7.69 -9.95 8.07
C CYS A 103 -8.36 -11.05 7.22
N ALA A 104 -7.97 -11.17 5.95
CA ALA A 104 -8.49 -12.19 5.06
C ALA A 104 -8.21 -13.62 5.54
N HIS A 105 -7.02 -13.85 6.09
CA HIS A 105 -6.67 -15.13 6.71
C HIS A 105 -7.62 -15.47 7.87
N LEU A 106 -7.82 -14.53 8.80
CA LEU A 106 -8.78 -14.68 9.89
C LEU A 106 -10.21 -14.91 9.39
N LEU A 107 -10.58 -14.27 8.28
CA LEU A 107 -11.91 -14.38 7.70
C LEU A 107 -12.13 -15.76 7.06
N MET A 108 -11.10 -16.37 6.48
CA MET A 108 -11.14 -17.76 6.02
C MET A 108 -11.34 -18.73 7.19
N GLU A 109 -10.56 -18.58 8.26
CA GLU A 109 -10.72 -19.39 9.47
C GLU A 109 -12.11 -19.23 10.11
N HIS A 110 -12.64 -18.01 10.15
CA HIS A 110 -14.00 -17.73 10.61
C HIS A 110 -15.04 -18.46 9.76
N LYS A 111 -14.92 -18.39 8.43
CA LYS A 111 -15.80 -19.11 7.50
C LYS A 111 -15.77 -20.62 7.71
N GLU A 112 -14.60 -21.20 7.98
CA GLU A 112 -14.48 -22.63 8.27
C GLU A 112 -15.15 -23.01 9.59
N ARG A 113 -15.02 -22.17 10.63
CA ARG A 113 -15.68 -22.39 11.93
C ARG A 113 -17.20 -22.36 11.82
N MET A 114 -17.78 -21.51 10.98
CA MET A 114 -19.23 -21.46 10.77
C MET A 114 -19.82 -22.69 10.06
N LYS A 115 -18.97 -23.51 9.41
CA LYS A 115 -19.42 -24.74 8.73
C LYS A 115 -19.46 -25.97 9.65
N ARG A 116 -18.84 -25.88 10.83
CA ARG A 116 -18.81 -26.95 11.84
C ARG A 116 -19.99 -26.82 12.79
#